data_AF-A0A931X229-F1
#
_entry.id   AF-A0A931X229-F1
#
_cell.length_a   1.000
_cell.length_b   1.000
_cell.length_c   1.000
_cell.angle_alpha   90.00
_cell.angle_beta   90.00
_cell.angle_gamma   90.00
#
_symmetry.space_group_name_H-M   'P 1'
#
loop_
_entity.id
_entity.type
_entity.pdbx_description
1 polymer ?
#
loop_
_entity_poly.entity_id
_entity_poly.type
_entity_poly.pdbx_seq_one_letter_code
_entity_poly.pdbx_strand_id
1 'polypeptide(L)'
;MDTTLFRQRLYTHFVYLNRFQRITDVYQAVARALGMAACVGELQRLRVYESDRREADAFLATEGMADEPRPLVIVNPNAGELCLERRWPMASFVGLVEEMTKASRLWLILVGSAEEAEYTRGLYLELSPAARRSVRVAAGKLSLGGFLALLTRADLVISNDSGPFHLAQAMGVKTVSLWGPGTPLSYGPSRGDHVVVRTNIYCSPCLYLTDRPPCRGDNLCMKAIPVSGVLGAVERLQRRGEPGGSPIEIVIDLNHANFGDAVYRPWVIAIRSGYSPAASKGLMAIENEPVKRQPWGTGDAPRA
;
A
#
# COMPACT_ATOMS: atom_id res chain seq x y z
N MET A 1 16.08 -21.56 35.61
CA MET A 1 16.47 -20.15 35.41
C MET A 1 16.47 -19.89 33.93
N ASP A 2 15.59 -18.99 33.51
CA ASP A 2 15.28 -18.65 32.11
C ASP A 2 16.47 -17.94 31.46
N THR A 3 17.09 -18.56 30.46
CA THR A 3 18.29 -18.07 29.76
C THR A 3 18.00 -16.94 28.77
N THR A 4 16.73 -16.52 28.64
CA THR A 4 16.33 -15.35 27.84
C THR A 4 16.82 -14.01 28.42
N LEU A 5 17.22 -13.97 29.70
CA LEU A 5 17.76 -12.76 30.36
C LEU A 5 19.23 -12.43 30.00
N PHE A 6 19.99 -13.37 29.41
CA PHE A 6 21.47 -13.27 29.32
C PHE A 6 22.03 -12.92 27.93
N ARG A 7 21.28 -12.26 27.05
CA ARG A 7 21.90 -11.63 25.86
C ARG A 7 22.66 -10.35 26.18
N GLN A 8 22.65 -9.88 27.43
CA GLN A 8 23.38 -8.68 27.86
C GLN A 8 24.90 -8.74 27.59
N ARG A 9 25.50 -9.93 27.50
CA ARG A 9 26.94 -10.09 27.22
C ARG A 9 27.30 -10.17 25.73
N LEU A 10 26.31 -10.22 24.83
CA LEU A 10 26.54 -10.25 23.37
C LEU A 10 26.38 -8.87 22.73
N TYR A 11 25.70 -7.94 23.41
CA TYR A 11 25.45 -6.61 22.89
C TYR A 11 26.34 -5.58 23.60
N THR A 12 27.06 -4.76 22.82
CA THR A 12 27.85 -3.64 23.34
C THR A 12 27.00 -2.40 23.63
N HIS A 13 25.80 -2.32 23.02
CA HIS A 13 24.87 -1.21 23.15
C HIS A 13 23.44 -1.75 23.30
N PHE A 14 22.68 -1.19 24.24
CA PHE A 14 21.26 -1.51 24.42
C PHE A 14 20.39 -0.49 23.71
N VAL A 15 19.59 -0.96 22.75
CA VAL A 15 18.61 -0.14 22.04
C VAL A 15 17.24 -0.75 22.30
N TYR A 16 16.34 0.04 22.88
CA TYR A 16 14.99 -0.40 23.18
C TYR A 16 14.14 -0.51 21.91
N LEU A 17 13.59 -1.70 21.65
CA LEU A 17 12.64 -1.92 20.55
C LEU A 17 11.25 -1.44 20.98
N ASN A 18 10.95 -0.18 20.70
CA ASN A 18 9.59 0.36 20.90
C ASN A 18 8.69 -0.02 19.72
N ARG A 19 7.81 -1.01 19.90
CA ARG A 19 6.88 -1.48 18.85
C ARG A 19 5.79 -0.48 18.48
N PHE A 20 5.60 0.56 19.28
CA PHE A 20 4.63 1.64 19.05
C PHE A 20 5.24 2.85 18.34
N GLN A 21 6.52 2.79 17.98
CA GLN A 21 7.21 3.79 17.18
C GLN A 21 7.36 3.30 15.74
N ARG A 22 7.67 4.22 14.82
CA ARG A 22 8.04 3.85 13.46
C ARG A 22 9.32 3.02 13.48
N ILE A 23 9.35 1.99 12.65
CA ILE A 23 10.51 1.11 12.58
C ILE A 23 11.77 1.85 12.11
N THR A 24 11.62 2.89 11.27
CA THR A 24 12.71 3.78 10.87
C THR A 24 13.33 4.50 12.06
N ASP A 25 12.51 4.98 13.00
CA ASP A 25 12.96 5.71 14.19
C ASP A 25 13.71 4.76 15.16
N VAL A 26 13.27 3.50 15.23
CA VAL A 26 13.96 2.42 15.96
C VAL A 26 15.33 2.11 15.34
N TYR A 27 15.41 1.94 14.01
CA TYR A 27 16.71 1.71 13.36
C TYR A 27 17.65 2.90 13.49
N GLN A 28 17.14 4.14 13.44
CA GLN A 28 17.95 5.33 13.71
C GLN A 28 18.43 5.41 15.16
N ALA A 29 17.68 4.84 16.12
CA ALA A 29 18.16 4.75 17.50
C ALA A 29 19.41 3.87 17.63
N VAL A 30 19.55 2.84 16.78
CA VAL A 30 20.77 2.04 16.68
C VAL A 30 21.94 2.88 16.19
N ALA A 31 21.75 3.66 15.12
CA ALA A 31 22.78 4.56 14.61
C ALA A 31 23.19 5.64 15.65
N ARG A 32 22.22 6.19 16.38
CA ARG A 32 22.45 7.13 17.49
C ARG A 32 23.27 6.49 18.62
N ALA A 33 22.98 5.25 18.98
CA ALA A 33 23.75 4.52 20.00
C ALA A 33 25.22 4.33 19.59
N LEU A 34 25.52 4.35 18.29
CA LEU A 34 26.88 4.28 17.73
C LEU A 34 27.53 5.66 17.53
N GLY A 35 26.93 6.74 18.05
CA GLY A 35 27.50 8.09 17.99
C GLY A 35 27.09 8.92 16.76
N MET A 36 26.16 8.45 15.92
CA MET A 36 25.66 9.21 14.77
C MET A 36 24.58 10.23 15.20
N ALA A 37 24.97 11.48 15.43
CA ALA A 37 24.11 12.52 15.99
C ALA A 37 23.01 13.04 15.03
N ALA A 38 23.23 12.99 13.71
CA ALA A 38 22.31 13.51 12.70
C ALA A 38 21.81 12.38 11.78
N CYS A 39 20.80 11.65 12.23
CA CYS A 39 20.05 10.73 11.37
C CYS A 39 18.73 11.39 10.95
N VAL A 40 18.79 12.45 10.14
CA VAL A 40 17.59 12.97 9.47
C VAL A 40 17.33 12.05 8.29
N GLY A 41 16.58 10.97 8.54
CA GLY A 41 16.31 9.95 7.54
C GLY A 41 15.27 10.41 6.53
N GLU A 42 15.69 11.15 5.53
CA GLU A 42 14.94 11.19 4.28
C GLU A 42 15.10 9.84 3.57
N LEU A 43 13.99 9.27 3.12
CA LEU A 43 14.00 8.02 2.38
C LEU A 43 14.64 8.26 1.02
N GLN A 44 15.87 7.76 0.85
CA GLN A 44 16.62 7.90 -0.39
C GLN A 44 16.01 7.01 -1.48
N ARG A 45 15.91 7.55 -2.70
CA ARG A 45 15.51 6.73 -3.86
C ARG A 45 16.54 5.64 -4.12
N LEU A 46 16.05 4.44 -4.38
CA LEU A 46 16.92 3.33 -4.75
C LEU A 46 17.48 3.58 -6.15
N ARG A 47 18.74 3.19 -6.35
CA ARG A 47 19.41 3.34 -7.63
C ARG A 47 18.85 2.34 -8.65
N VAL A 48 18.51 2.83 -9.83
CA VAL A 48 18.09 2.04 -10.99
C VAL A 48 19.18 2.12 -12.05
N TYR A 49 19.71 0.97 -12.48
CA TYR A 49 20.75 0.88 -13.50
C TYR A 49 20.15 0.84 -14.92
N GLU A 50 20.97 1.12 -15.93
CA GLU A 50 20.55 1.02 -17.34
C GLU A 50 20.12 -0.39 -17.75
N SER A 51 20.71 -1.43 -17.14
CA SER A 51 20.25 -2.82 -17.32
C SER A 51 18.81 -3.01 -16.85
N ASP A 52 18.47 -2.43 -15.70
CA ASP A 52 17.14 -2.53 -15.10
C ASP A 52 16.10 -1.80 -15.96
N ARG A 53 16.46 -0.63 -16.48
CA ARG A 53 15.63 0.14 -17.41
C ARG A 53 15.33 -0.65 -18.68
N ARG A 54 16.36 -1.27 -19.27
CA ARG A 54 16.21 -2.13 -20.46
C ARG A 54 15.31 -3.33 -20.19
N GLU A 55 15.42 -3.96 -19.01
CA GLU A 55 14.56 -5.08 -18.62
C GLU A 55 13.08 -4.64 -18.53
N ALA A 56 12.80 -3.52 -17.86
CA ALA A 56 11.45 -2.97 -17.76
C ALA A 56 10.88 -2.54 -19.12
N ASP A 57 11.68 -1.88 -19.96
CA ASP A 57 11.27 -1.46 -21.30
C ASP A 57 11.00 -2.67 -22.22
N ALA A 58 11.83 -3.72 -22.13
CA ALA A 58 11.62 -4.96 -22.87
C ALA A 58 10.33 -5.68 -22.44
N PHE A 59 10.03 -5.68 -21.14
CA PHE A 59 8.76 -6.21 -20.62
C PHE A 59 7.57 -5.41 -21.16
N LEU A 60 7.59 -4.08 -21.05
CA LEU A 60 6.52 -3.21 -21.54
C LEU A 60 6.29 -3.36 -23.06
N ALA A 61 7.37 -3.47 -23.85
CA ALA A 61 7.29 -3.71 -25.28
C ALA A 61 6.67 -5.08 -25.60
N THR A 62 7.15 -6.14 -24.93
CA THR A 62 6.66 -7.53 -25.13
C THR A 62 5.18 -7.66 -24.81
N GLU A 63 4.70 -6.93 -23.80
CA GLU A 63 3.30 -6.96 -23.38
C GLU A 63 2.41 -5.96 -24.17
N GLY A 64 2.98 -5.27 -25.17
CA GLY A 64 2.26 -4.35 -26.06
C GLY A 64 1.84 -3.05 -25.39
N MET A 65 2.62 -2.56 -24.43
CA MET A 65 2.34 -1.36 -23.62
C MET A 65 3.24 -0.17 -23.99
N ALA A 66 4.27 -0.37 -24.82
CA ALA A 66 5.24 0.66 -25.16
C ALA A 66 4.71 1.73 -26.14
N ASP A 67 3.85 1.33 -27.08
CA ASP A 67 3.45 2.18 -28.20
C ASP A 67 2.30 3.13 -27.89
N GLU A 68 1.65 2.95 -26.73
CA GLU A 68 0.50 3.75 -26.36
C GLU A 68 0.64 4.32 -24.94
N PRO A 69 1.04 5.60 -24.81
CA PRO A 69 1.20 6.23 -23.51
C PRO A 69 -0.16 6.36 -22.84
N ARG A 70 -0.30 5.67 -21.71
CA ARG A 70 -1.45 5.74 -20.81
C ARG A 70 -0.94 5.78 -19.38
N PRO A 71 -1.71 6.33 -18.43
CA PRO A 71 -1.38 6.20 -17.02
C PRO A 71 -1.18 4.73 -16.63
N LEU A 72 -0.12 4.45 -15.90
CA LEU A 72 0.28 3.10 -15.49
C LEU A 72 0.01 2.89 -13.99
N VAL A 73 -0.93 1.98 -13.68
CA VAL A 73 -1.16 1.47 -12.33
C VAL A 73 -0.37 0.19 -12.14
N ILE A 74 0.27 0.06 -10.99
CA ILE A 74 0.77 -1.23 -10.51
C ILE A 74 -0.11 -1.68 -9.36
N VAL A 75 -0.57 -2.93 -9.40
CA VAL A 75 -1.33 -3.55 -8.30
C VAL A 75 -0.58 -4.76 -7.80
N ASN A 76 -0.24 -4.78 -6.51
CA ASN A 76 0.27 -5.97 -5.84
C ASN A 76 -0.84 -6.57 -4.95
N PRO A 77 -1.47 -7.69 -5.38
CA PRO A 77 -2.49 -8.36 -4.58
C PRO A 77 -1.91 -9.23 -3.46
N ASN A 78 -0.58 -9.37 -3.40
CA ASN A 78 0.08 -10.30 -2.52
C ASN A 78 0.48 -9.70 -1.17
N ALA A 79 0.90 -10.58 -0.27
CA ALA A 79 1.52 -10.28 1.01
C ALA A 79 2.51 -11.40 1.33
N GLY A 80 3.52 -11.09 2.17
CA GLY A 80 4.55 -12.04 2.53
C GLY A 80 3.96 -13.32 3.15
N GLU A 81 4.54 -14.46 2.81
CA GLU A 81 4.08 -15.80 3.20
C GLU A 81 3.89 -15.97 4.71
N LEU A 82 4.71 -15.29 5.51
CA LEU A 82 4.63 -15.30 6.97
C LEU A 82 3.37 -14.61 7.52
N CYS A 83 2.67 -13.81 6.72
CA CYS A 83 1.51 -13.00 7.14
C CYS A 83 0.46 -12.87 6.02
N LEU A 84 -0.04 -14.00 5.51
CA LEU A 84 -1.06 -14.03 4.44
C LEU A 84 -2.36 -13.32 4.81
N GLU A 85 -2.67 -13.20 6.10
CA GLU A 85 -3.82 -12.46 6.63
C GLU A 85 -3.81 -10.96 6.27
N ARG A 86 -2.66 -10.42 5.83
CA ARG A 86 -2.57 -9.05 5.28
C ARG A 86 -3.15 -8.92 3.88
N ARG A 87 -3.45 -10.02 3.17
CA ARG A 87 -4.04 -9.95 1.83
C ARG A 87 -5.46 -9.44 1.91
N TRP A 88 -5.76 -8.41 1.12
CA TRP A 88 -7.13 -8.07 0.78
C TRP A 88 -7.75 -9.20 -0.08
N PRO A 89 -9.05 -9.51 0.06
CA PRO A 89 -9.64 -10.65 -0.65
C PRO A 89 -9.47 -10.54 -2.18
N MET A 90 -9.24 -11.68 -2.84
CA MET A 90 -9.03 -11.73 -4.29
C MET A 90 -10.21 -11.12 -5.05
N ALA A 91 -11.44 -11.48 -4.69
CA ALA A 91 -12.65 -10.92 -5.29
C ALA A 91 -12.72 -9.38 -5.18
N SER A 92 -12.18 -8.82 -4.10
CA SER A 92 -12.12 -7.37 -3.92
C SER A 92 -11.08 -6.72 -4.85
N PHE A 93 -9.90 -7.34 -5.02
CA PHE A 93 -8.94 -6.88 -6.04
C PHE A 93 -9.48 -7.01 -7.46
N VAL A 94 -10.18 -8.11 -7.79
CA VAL A 94 -10.85 -8.28 -9.08
C VAL A 94 -11.85 -7.14 -9.30
N GLY A 95 -12.74 -6.89 -8.34
CA GLY A 95 -13.71 -5.79 -8.42
C GLY A 95 -13.05 -4.41 -8.58
N LEU A 96 -11.93 -4.17 -7.90
CA LEU A 96 -11.15 -2.94 -8.06
C LEU A 96 -10.61 -2.79 -9.48
N VAL A 97 -9.95 -3.83 -10.02
CA VAL A 97 -9.36 -3.80 -11.36
C VAL A 97 -10.44 -3.63 -12.43
N GLU A 98 -11.58 -4.31 -12.30
CA GLU A 98 -12.73 -4.14 -13.20
C GLU A 98 -13.22 -2.68 -13.21
N GLU A 99 -13.48 -2.10 -12.04
CA GLU A 99 -13.99 -0.73 -11.97
C GLU A 99 -12.98 0.29 -12.49
N MET A 100 -11.68 0.12 -12.19
CA MET A 100 -10.63 1.01 -12.68
C MET A 100 -10.49 0.96 -14.21
N THR A 101 -10.44 -0.26 -14.77
CA THR A 101 -10.28 -0.44 -16.23
C THR A 101 -11.54 -0.04 -17.02
N LYS A 102 -12.72 -0.11 -16.39
CA LYS A 102 -13.97 0.39 -16.96
C LYS A 102 -14.08 1.92 -16.93
N ALA A 103 -13.60 2.55 -15.86
CA ALA A 103 -13.74 3.99 -15.65
C ALA A 103 -12.70 4.84 -16.41
N SER A 104 -11.57 4.27 -16.82
CA SER A 104 -10.46 5.05 -17.40
C SER A 104 -9.63 4.26 -18.39
N ARG A 105 -9.09 4.97 -19.38
CA ARG A 105 -8.11 4.41 -20.34
C ARG A 105 -6.74 4.40 -19.68
N LEU A 106 -6.42 3.29 -19.04
CA LEU A 106 -5.16 3.08 -18.32
C LEU A 106 -4.49 1.77 -18.71
N TRP A 107 -3.25 1.62 -18.29
CA TRP A 107 -2.55 0.36 -18.20
C TRP A 107 -2.47 -0.10 -16.74
N LEU A 108 -2.63 -1.40 -16.50
CA LEU A 108 -2.49 -1.98 -15.16
C LEU A 108 -1.59 -3.20 -15.18
N ILE A 109 -0.61 -3.26 -14.28
CA ILE A 109 0.29 -4.39 -14.13
C ILE A 109 0.09 -5.02 -12.75
N LEU A 110 -0.24 -6.31 -12.75
CA LEU A 110 -0.28 -7.15 -11.57
C LEU A 110 1.13 -7.67 -11.26
N VAL A 111 1.65 -7.39 -10.07
CA VAL A 111 3.03 -7.74 -9.67
C VAL A 111 3.04 -8.73 -8.50
N GLY A 112 4.17 -9.39 -8.32
CA GLY A 112 4.42 -10.39 -7.27
C GLY A 112 5.78 -11.06 -7.49
N SER A 113 6.23 -11.87 -6.53
CA SER A 113 7.41 -12.72 -6.71
C SER A 113 7.13 -13.88 -7.66
N ALA A 114 8.15 -14.71 -7.94
CA ALA A 114 7.98 -15.93 -8.73
C ALA A 114 7.06 -16.94 -8.03
N GLU A 115 7.17 -17.05 -6.71
CA GLU A 115 6.33 -17.91 -5.87
C GLU A 115 4.87 -17.45 -5.82
N GLU A 116 4.63 -16.15 -6.08
CA GLU A 116 3.30 -15.54 -6.09
C GLU A 116 2.67 -15.50 -7.50
N ALA A 117 3.37 -16.01 -8.52
CA ALA A 117 2.94 -15.91 -9.91
C ALA A 117 1.62 -16.63 -10.17
N GLU A 118 1.40 -17.81 -9.57
CA GLU A 118 0.16 -18.57 -9.73
C GLU A 118 -1.03 -17.83 -9.10
N TYR A 119 -0.90 -17.36 -7.85
CA TYR A 119 -1.94 -16.59 -7.17
C TYR A 119 -2.29 -15.31 -7.94
N THR A 120 -1.28 -14.60 -8.43
CA THR A 120 -1.45 -13.36 -9.21
C THR A 120 -2.12 -13.63 -10.56
N ARG A 121 -1.78 -14.76 -11.21
CA ARG A 121 -2.43 -15.19 -12.44
C ARG A 121 -3.88 -15.60 -12.20
N GLY A 122 -4.21 -16.18 -11.04
CA GLY A 122 -5.58 -16.48 -10.62
C GLY A 122 -6.47 -15.25 -10.68
N LEU A 123 -6.03 -14.13 -10.08
CA LEU A 123 -6.73 -12.83 -10.17
C LEU A 123 -6.94 -12.41 -11.63
N TYR A 124 -5.90 -12.45 -12.47
CA TYR A 124 -6.01 -12.09 -13.89
C TYR A 124 -7.04 -12.95 -14.65
N LEU A 125 -7.14 -14.24 -14.31
CA LEU A 125 -8.09 -15.16 -14.92
C LEU A 125 -9.53 -14.97 -14.45
N GLU A 126 -9.76 -14.28 -13.34
CA GLU A 126 -11.11 -13.88 -12.89
C GLU A 126 -11.61 -12.60 -13.58
N LEU A 127 -10.70 -11.80 -14.17
CA LEU A 127 -11.07 -10.58 -14.88
C LEU A 127 -11.88 -10.85 -16.15
N SER A 128 -12.77 -9.94 -16.49
CA SER A 128 -13.53 -9.90 -17.73
C SER A 128 -12.61 -9.78 -18.94
N PRO A 129 -13.01 -10.29 -20.12
CA PRO A 129 -12.25 -10.10 -21.36
C PRO A 129 -12.00 -8.62 -21.69
N ALA A 130 -12.89 -7.72 -21.23
CA ALA A 130 -12.73 -6.29 -21.41
C ALA A 130 -11.59 -5.72 -20.56
N ALA A 131 -11.55 -6.03 -19.26
CA ALA A 131 -10.49 -5.61 -18.36
C ALA A 131 -9.12 -6.17 -18.79
N ARG A 132 -9.05 -7.45 -19.18
CA ARG A 132 -7.81 -8.12 -19.60
C ARG A 132 -7.08 -7.43 -20.76
N ARG A 133 -7.78 -6.67 -21.61
CA ARG A 133 -7.13 -5.88 -22.68
C ARG A 133 -6.14 -4.85 -22.13
N SER A 134 -6.42 -4.32 -20.94
CA SER A 134 -5.64 -3.27 -20.27
C SER A 134 -4.77 -3.77 -19.12
N VAL A 135 -4.81 -5.06 -18.81
CA VAL A 135 -4.11 -5.65 -17.65
C VAL A 135 -3.03 -6.60 -18.12
N ARG A 136 -1.86 -6.57 -17.47
CA ARG A 136 -0.75 -7.50 -17.68
C ARG A 136 -0.27 -8.07 -16.36
N VAL A 137 0.38 -9.24 -16.40
CA VAL A 137 0.96 -9.90 -15.21
C VAL A 137 2.47 -9.87 -15.32
N ALA A 138 3.13 -9.23 -14.37
CA ALA A 138 4.59 -9.18 -14.23
C ALA A 138 5.11 -10.04 -13.07
N ALA A 139 4.23 -10.69 -12.30
CA ALA A 139 4.65 -11.54 -11.19
C ALA A 139 5.65 -12.63 -11.65
N GLY A 140 6.82 -12.66 -11.04
CA GLY A 140 7.92 -13.56 -11.40
C GLY A 140 8.63 -13.29 -12.72
N LYS A 141 8.31 -12.21 -13.44
CA LYS A 141 8.88 -11.89 -14.77
C LYS A 141 9.98 -10.83 -14.76
N LEU A 142 10.14 -10.12 -13.64
CA LEU A 142 11.13 -9.06 -13.49
C LEU A 142 12.04 -9.39 -12.32
N SER A 143 13.32 -9.07 -12.48
CA SER A 143 14.26 -8.96 -11.36
C SER A 143 13.82 -7.83 -10.40
N LEU A 144 14.42 -7.79 -9.20
CA LEU A 144 14.19 -6.66 -8.29
C LEU A 144 14.57 -5.32 -8.95
N GLY A 145 15.69 -5.29 -9.69
CA GLY A 145 16.12 -4.10 -10.46
C GLY A 145 15.09 -3.71 -11.51
N GLY A 146 14.65 -4.66 -12.34
CA GLY A 146 13.60 -4.45 -13.33
C GLY A 146 12.28 -3.96 -12.73
N PHE A 147 11.90 -4.45 -11.55
CA PHE A 147 10.73 -3.93 -10.82
C PHE A 147 10.93 -2.49 -10.33
N LEU A 148 12.12 -2.14 -9.79
CA LEU A 148 12.43 -0.77 -9.42
C LEU A 148 12.40 0.17 -10.64
N ALA A 149 12.90 -0.29 -11.79
CA ALA A 149 12.79 0.45 -13.05
C ALA A 149 11.33 0.62 -13.48
N LEU A 150 10.51 -0.43 -13.38
CA LEU A 150 9.08 -0.34 -13.67
C LEU A 150 8.36 0.67 -12.78
N LEU A 151 8.69 0.74 -11.49
CA LEU A 151 8.15 1.74 -10.57
C LEU A 151 8.42 3.18 -11.04
N THR A 152 9.55 3.45 -11.71
CA THR A 152 9.83 4.79 -12.26
C THR A 152 8.89 5.22 -13.38
N ARG A 153 8.15 4.29 -13.98
CA ARG A 153 7.14 4.54 -15.01
C ARG A 153 5.72 4.55 -14.48
N ALA A 154 5.52 4.19 -13.21
CA ALA A 154 4.20 4.05 -12.62
C ALA A 154 3.67 5.39 -12.11
N ASP A 155 2.40 5.66 -12.41
CA ASP A 155 1.67 6.82 -11.88
C ASP A 155 1.06 6.53 -10.52
N LEU A 156 0.79 5.26 -10.23
CA LEU A 156 0.18 4.81 -8.98
C LEU A 156 0.53 3.35 -8.66
N VAL A 157 0.80 3.07 -7.39
CA VAL A 157 0.90 1.70 -6.86
C VAL A 157 -0.21 1.45 -5.84
N ILE A 158 -0.99 0.38 -6.02
CA ILE A 158 -1.98 -0.09 -5.05
C ILE A 158 -1.51 -1.42 -4.47
N SER A 159 -1.41 -1.53 -3.15
CA SER A 159 -0.86 -2.74 -2.54
C SER A 159 -1.32 -2.94 -1.09
N ASN A 160 -1.33 -4.19 -0.63
CA ASN A 160 -1.34 -4.49 0.81
C ASN A 160 -0.06 -3.97 1.50
N ASP A 161 -0.01 -3.95 2.83
CA ASP A 161 1.23 -3.76 3.62
C ASP A 161 2.26 -4.87 3.31
N SER A 162 3.11 -4.62 2.31
CA SER A 162 4.03 -5.57 1.68
C SER A 162 5.22 -4.87 1.03
N GLY A 163 6.25 -5.64 0.64
CA GLY A 163 7.47 -5.13 0.03
C GLY A 163 7.24 -4.15 -1.14
N PRO A 164 6.41 -4.47 -2.14
CA PRO A 164 6.12 -3.57 -3.27
C PRO A 164 5.61 -2.18 -2.86
N PHE A 165 4.80 -2.07 -1.80
CA PHE A 165 4.39 -0.77 -1.25
C PHE A 165 5.60 0.03 -0.73
N HIS A 166 6.45 -0.59 0.09
CA HIS A 166 7.63 0.07 0.67
C HIS A 166 8.62 0.52 -0.40
N LEU A 167 8.82 -0.30 -1.45
CA LEU A 167 9.67 0.05 -2.59
C LEU A 167 9.08 1.21 -3.40
N ALA A 168 7.77 1.21 -3.66
CA ALA A 168 7.08 2.32 -4.32
C ALA A 168 7.23 3.65 -3.55
N GLN A 169 7.10 3.60 -2.22
CA GLN A 169 7.35 4.74 -1.35
C GLN A 169 8.79 5.24 -1.47
N ALA A 170 9.78 4.34 -1.43
CA ALA A 170 11.19 4.70 -1.58
C ALA A 170 11.49 5.32 -2.94
N MET A 171 10.82 4.86 -4.00
CA MET A 171 10.96 5.43 -5.34
C MET A 171 10.20 6.76 -5.52
N GLY A 172 9.38 7.16 -4.55
CA GLY A 172 8.57 8.39 -4.60
C GLY A 172 7.33 8.28 -5.49
N VAL A 173 6.86 7.06 -5.75
CA VAL A 173 5.63 6.80 -6.52
C VAL A 173 4.42 7.02 -5.62
N LYS A 174 3.35 7.61 -6.18
CA LYS A 174 2.07 7.75 -5.48
C LYS A 174 1.55 6.36 -5.08
N THR A 175 1.07 6.19 -3.85
CA THR A 175 0.56 4.88 -3.41
C THR A 175 -0.80 4.94 -2.74
N VAL A 176 -1.61 3.91 -2.95
CA VAL A 176 -2.73 3.55 -2.07
C VAL A 176 -2.38 2.23 -1.38
N SER A 177 -2.25 2.25 -0.06
CA SER A 177 -1.87 1.07 0.73
C SER A 177 -3.02 0.58 1.60
N LEU A 178 -3.22 -0.73 1.65
CA LEU A 178 -4.32 -1.38 2.39
C LEU A 178 -3.78 -2.03 3.67
N TRP A 179 -4.42 -1.73 4.79
CA TRP A 179 -3.96 -2.16 6.12
C TRP A 179 -5.10 -2.76 6.95
N GLY A 180 -4.77 -3.83 7.65
CA GLY A 180 -5.66 -4.52 8.59
C GLY A 180 -4.87 -5.07 9.77
N PRO A 181 -4.24 -6.25 9.67
CA PRO A 181 -3.51 -6.82 10.81
C PRO A 181 -2.32 -5.97 11.28
N GLY A 182 -1.57 -5.40 10.33
CA GLY A 182 -0.46 -4.48 10.58
C GLY A 182 -0.91 -3.05 10.88
N THR A 183 0.02 -2.20 11.31
CA THR A 183 -0.27 -0.79 11.62
C THR A 183 0.56 0.17 10.77
N PRO A 184 -0.08 1.15 10.11
CA PRO A 184 0.61 2.19 9.36
C PRO A 184 1.36 3.16 10.29
N LEU A 185 1.07 3.17 11.60
CA LEU A 185 1.86 3.95 12.55
C LEU A 185 3.31 3.48 12.62
N SER A 186 3.55 2.17 12.52
CA SER A 186 4.89 1.58 12.65
C SER A 186 5.60 1.44 11.30
N TYR A 187 4.86 1.13 10.24
CA TYR A 187 5.41 0.77 8.92
C TYR A 187 4.85 1.62 7.77
N GLY A 188 3.89 2.51 8.03
CA GLY A 188 3.27 3.31 6.99
C GLY A 188 4.16 4.45 6.48
N PRO A 189 3.68 5.18 5.46
CA PRO A 189 4.42 6.27 4.87
C PRO A 189 4.57 7.42 5.85
N SER A 190 5.74 8.04 5.90
CA SER A 190 6.01 9.19 6.77
C SER A 190 5.80 10.54 6.07
N ARG A 191 5.98 10.58 4.74
CA ARG A 191 5.91 11.76 3.87
C ARG A 191 5.49 11.34 2.47
N GLY A 192 5.04 12.29 1.66
CA GLY A 192 4.73 12.07 0.24
C GLY A 192 3.25 11.79 -0.03
N ASP A 193 2.95 11.63 -1.31
CA ASP A 193 1.60 11.41 -1.81
C ASP A 193 1.18 9.96 -1.69
N HIS A 194 0.88 9.59 -0.44
CA HIS A 194 0.42 8.26 -0.10
C HIS A 194 -0.93 8.35 0.61
N VAL A 195 -1.84 7.46 0.21
CA VAL A 195 -3.09 7.23 0.93
C VAL A 195 -3.01 5.86 1.61
N VAL A 196 -3.37 5.85 2.88
CA VAL A 196 -3.50 4.65 3.70
C VAL A 196 -4.98 4.38 3.89
N VAL A 197 -5.44 3.20 3.49
CA VAL A 197 -6.81 2.74 3.72
C VAL A 197 -6.76 1.64 4.75
N ARG A 198 -7.49 1.83 5.86
CA ARG A 198 -7.58 0.83 6.92
C ARG A 198 -8.97 0.79 7.53
N THR A 199 -9.25 -0.30 8.21
CA THR A 199 -10.45 -0.43 9.05
C THR A 199 -10.08 -0.19 10.52
N ASN A 200 -10.99 0.46 11.24
CA ASN A 200 -10.95 0.50 12.70
C ASN A 200 -11.95 -0.55 13.22
N ILE A 201 -11.44 -1.74 13.49
CA ILE A 201 -12.20 -2.87 14.03
C ILE A 201 -11.49 -3.37 15.28
N TYR A 202 -12.26 -3.85 16.26
CA TYR A 202 -11.77 -4.23 17.60
C TYR A 202 -10.57 -5.18 17.60
N CYS A 203 -10.37 -5.98 16.55
CA CYS A 203 -9.29 -6.97 16.46
C CYS A 203 -8.04 -6.47 15.72
N SER A 204 -8.00 -5.22 15.24
CA SER A 204 -6.91 -4.68 14.42
C SER A 204 -6.41 -3.34 15.00
N PRO A 205 -5.10 -3.08 15.01
CA PRO A 205 -4.01 -3.96 14.59
C PRO A 205 -3.81 -5.12 15.57
N CYS A 206 -3.40 -6.28 15.08
CA CYS A 206 -3.11 -7.47 15.89
C CYS A 206 -1.77 -8.12 15.59
N LEU A 207 -1.18 -7.81 14.44
CA LEU A 207 0.08 -8.38 14.05
C LEU A 207 1.21 -7.82 14.92
N TYR A 208 2.02 -8.71 15.50
CA TYR A 208 3.10 -8.40 16.45
C TYR A 208 2.67 -7.83 17.81
N LEU A 209 1.36 -7.71 18.06
CA LEU A 209 0.79 -7.20 19.32
C LEU A 209 0.14 -8.30 20.18
N THR A 210 -0.31 -9.37 19.54
CA THR A 210 -0.89 -10.55 20.22
C THR A 210 -0.38 -11.83 19.56
N ASP A 211 -0.20 -12.88 20.35
CA ASP A 211 0.15 -14.22 19.85
C ASP A 211 -1.00 -14.86 19.08
N ARG A 212 -2.25 -14.48 19.42
CA ARG A 212 -3.47 -14.97 18.75
C ARG A 212 -4.46 -13.83 18.59
N PRO A 213 -4.78 -13.40 17.35
CA PRO A 213 -5.79 -12.37 17.14
C PRO A 213 -7.19 -12.89 17.49
N PRO A 214 -8.11 -12.03 17.99
CA PRO A 214 -9.48 -12.43 18.29
C PRO A 214 -10.23 -13.05 17.10
N CYS A 215 -9.91 -12.61 15.87
CA CYS A 215 -10.47 -13.15 14.63
C CYS A 215 -9.81 -14.46 14.15
N ARG A 216 -8.85 -15.02 14.90
CA ARG A 216 -8.12 -16.25 14.57
C ARG A 216 -7.46 -16.26 13.18
N GLY A 217 -7.08 -15.08 12.68
CA GLY A 217 -6.45 -14.93 11.36
C GLY A 217 -7.44 -14.79 10.20
N ASP A 218 -8.76 -14.77 10.45
CA ASP A 218 -9.80 -14.61 9.42
C ASP A 218 -9.87 -13.22 8.76
N ASN A 219 -8.85 -12.38 8.99
CA ASN A 219 -8.63 -11.07 8.37
C ASN A 219 -9.88 -10.19 8.16
N LEU A 220 -10.81 -10.20 9.12
CA LEU A 220 -12.04 -9.40 9.09
C LEU A 220 -11.79 -7.92 8.76
N CYS A 221 -10.68 -7.37 9.28
CA CYS A 221 -10.21 -6.03 8.99
C CYS A 221 -9.93 -5.78 7.49
N MET A 222 -9.32 -6.73 6.79
CA MET A 222 -9.09 -6.62 5.35
C MET A 222 -10.40 -6.79 4.58
N LYS A 223 -11.19 -7.82 4.90
CA LYS A 223 -12.49 -8.08 4.25
C LYS A 223 -13.46 -6.90 4.34
N ALA A 224 -13.36 -6.12 5.40
CA ALA A 224 -14.18 -4.94 5.63
C ALA A 224 -13.81 -3.72 4.79
N ILE A 225 -12.65 -3.69 4.12
CA ILE A 225 -12.28 -2.61 3.21
C ILE A 225 -13.10 -2.77 1.91
N PRO A 226 -14.03 -1.87 1.57
CA PRO A 226 -14.81 -1.99 0.35
C PRO A 226 -14.04 -1.45 -0.85
N VAL A 227 -14.33 -1.99 -2.04
CA VAL A 227 -13.74 -1.53 -3.32
C VAL A 227 -13.94 -0.04 -3.53
N SER A 228 -15.14 0.48 -3.19
CA SER A 228 -15.46 1.90 -3.28
C SER A 228 -14.56 2.79 -2.40
N GLY A 229 -14.16 2.30 -1.23
CA GLY A 229 -13.23 3.01 -0.34
C GLY A 229 -11.85 3.16 -0.97
N VAL A 230 -11.38 2.12 -1.66
CA VAL A 230 -10.10 2.15 -2.38
C VAL A 230 -10.18 3.06 -3.61
N LEU A 231 -11.26 3.01 -4.39
CA LEU A 231 -11.48 3.91 -5.52
C LEU A 231 -11.52 5.38 -5.08
N GLY A 232 -12.23 5.70 -4.00
CA GLY A 232 -12.24 7.05 -3.43
C GLY A 232 -10.86 7.52 -2.97
N ALA A 233 -10.02 6.61 -2.46
CA ALA A 233 -8.62 6.90 -2.14
C ALA A 233 -7.81 7.27 -3.39
N VAL A 234 -7.99 6.53 -4.49
CA VAL A 234 -7.36 6.80 -5.79
C VAL A 234 -7.77 8.17 -6.32
N GLU A 235 -9.07 8.48 -6.36
CA GLU A 235 -9.59 9.76 -6.83
C GLU A 235 -9.08 10.95 -6.00
N ARG A 236 -8.95 10.77 -4.68
CA ARG A 236 -8.41 11.80 -3.80
C ARG A 236 -6.93 12.08 -4.08
N LEU A 237 -6.17 11.03 -4.38
CA LEU A 237 -4.75 11.13 -4.71
C LEU A 237 -4.52 11.78 -6.08
N GLN A 238 -5.40 11.52 -7.05
CA GLN A 238 -5.37 12.15 -8.38
C GLN A 238 -5.66 13.64 -8.33
N ARG A 239 -6.56 14.09 -7.45
CA ARG A 239 -6.88 15.52 -7.28
C ARG A 239 -5.75 16.35 -6.65
N ARG A 240 -4.70 15.73 -6.11
CA ARG A 240 -3.52 16.47 -5.62
C ARG A 240 -2.62 16.83 -6.79
N GLY A 241 -2.59 18.11 -7.13
CA GLY A 241 -1.79 18.67 -8.22
C GLY A 241 -0.30 18.85 -7.89
N GLU A 242 0.09 18.92 -6.60
CA GLU A 242 1.49 19.13 -6.20
C GLU A 242 2.07 17.93 -5.44
N PRO A 243 3.24 17.41 -5.87
CA PRO A 243 3.99 16.38 -5.16
C PRO A 243 4.46 16.82 -3.77
N GLY A 244 4.47 15.90 -2.80
CA GLY A 244 5.19 16.08 -1.53
C GLY A 244 4.34 16.47 -0.31
N GLY A 245 3.02 16.31 -0.39
CA GLY A 245 2.13 16.54 0.76
C GLY A 245 2.32 15.52 1.90
N SER A 246 1.66 15.76 3.03
CA SER A 246 1.56 14.73 4.09
C SER A 246 0.70 13.55 3.63
N PRO A 247 0.99 12.32 4.10
CA PRO A 247 0.16 11.16 3.84
C PRO A 247 -1.25 11.36 4.38
N ILE A 248 -2.23 10.81 3.66
CA ILE A 248 -3.64 10.81 4.05
C ILE A 248 -3.98 9.42 4.57
N GLU A 249 -4.63 9.36 5.72
CA GLU A 249 -5.19 8.13 6.26
C GLU A 249 -6.72 8.19 6.13
N ILE A 250 -7.29 7.21 5.44
CA ILE A 250 -8.71 6.95 5.36
C ILE A 250 -9.00 5.77 6.29
N VAL A 251 -9.84 6.04 7.29
CA VAL A 251 -10.27 5.04 8.26
C VAL A 251 -11.73 4.68 7.97
N ILE A 252 -12.02 3.39 7.94
CA ILE A 252 -13.37 2.85 7.87
C ILE A 252 -13.70 2.35 9.28
N ASP A 253 -14.50 3.11 10.03
CA ASP A 253 -14.78 2.80 11.44
C ASP A 253 -15.95 1.84 11.59
N LEU A 254 -15.64 0.64 12.07
CA LEU A 254 -16.61 -0.41 12.35
C LEU A 254 -16.91 -0.56 13.84
N ASN A 255 -16.13 0.06 14.72
CA ASN A 255 -16.35 0.00 16.17
C ASN A 255 -17.47 0.95 16.62
N HIS A 256 -17.73 2.01 15.86
CA HIS A 256 -18.78 3.00 16.14
C HIS A 256 -19.95 2.94 15.14
N ALA A 257 -20.03 1.89 14.31
CA ALA A 257 -21.18 1.69 13.44
C ALA A 257 -22.41 1.33 14.31
N ASN A 258 -23.49 2.12 14.22
CA ASN A 258 -24.73 1.84 14.92
C ASN A 258 -25.28 0.46 14.51
N PHE A 259 -25.31 -0.49 15.45
CA PHE A 259 -25.84 -1.86 15.26
C PHE A 259 -27.37 -1.95 15.07
N GLY A 260 -28.06 -0.81 14.89
CA GLY A 260 -29.52 -0.73 14.94
C GLY A 260 -30.27 -0.89 13.61
N ASP A 261 -29.62 -0.70 12.45
CA ASP A 261 -30.30 -0.72 11.15
C ASP A 261 -29.89 -1.92 10.31
N ALA A 262 -30.88 -2.69 9.86
CA ALA A 262 -30.76 -3.98 9.15
C ALA A 262 -30.12 -3.91 7.74
N VAL A 263 -29.39 -2.84 7.43
CA VAL A 263 -28.65 -2.68 6.17
C VAL A 263 -27.23 -2.26 6.51
N TYR A 264 -26.29 -3.19 6.38
CA TYR A 264 -24.86 -2.97 6.59
C TYR A 264 -24.35 -1.94 5.55
N ARG A 265 -24.33 -0.65 5.91
CA ARG A 265 -23.68 0.41 5.13
C ARG A 265 -22.40 0.82 5.86
N PRO A 266 -21.20 0.36 5.46
CA PRO A 266 -19.96 0.81 6.06
C PRO A 266 -19.80 2.30 5.76
N TRP A 267 -19.87 3.13 6.80
CA TRP A 267 -19.55 4.54 6.71
C TRP A 267 -18.03 4.70 6.61
N VAL A 268 -17.55 5.51 5.66
CA VAL A 268 -16.16 5.98 5.68
C VAL A 268 -16.08 7.03 6.79
N ILE A 269 -15.53 6.67 7.94
CA ILE A 269 -15.49 7.54 9.11
C ILE A 269 -14.03 7.83 9.46
N ALA A 270 -13.64 9.06 9.16
CA ALA A 270 -12.38 9.75 9.44
C ALA A 270 -11.34 9.74 8.31
N ILE A 271 -11.09 10.94 7.76
CA ILE A 271 -9.89 11.27 6.99
C ILE A 271 -8.94 11.99 7.95
N ARG A 272 -7.74 11.45 8.16
CA ARG A 272 -6.68 12.11 8.94
C ARG A 272 -5.53 12.51 8.03
N SER A 273 -5.01 13.72 8.19
CA SER A 273 -3.75 14.13 7.55
C SER A 273 -2.59 13.89 8.52
N GLY A 274 -1.69 12.98 8.19
CA GLY A 274 -0.51 12.65 9.00
C GLY A 274 -0.77 11.81 10.26
N TYR A 275 0.32 11.29 10.84
CA TYR A 275 0.34 10.44 12.03
C TYR A 275 0.77 11.25 13.27
N SER A 276 -0.09 12.14 13.76
CA SER A 276 0.14 12.84 15.04
C SER A 276 -0.91 12.41 16.07
N PRO A 277 -0.51 11.97 17.28
CA PRO A 277 -1.44 11.71 18.39
C PRO A 277 -2.31 12.92 18.76
N ALA A 278 -1.88 14.14 18.41
CA ALA A 278 -2.58 15.39 18.69
C ALA A 278 -3.61 15.79 17.63
N ALA A 279 -3.75 15.05 16.53
CA ALA A 279 -4.64 15.38 15.40
C ALA A 279 -6.10 14.92 15.58
N SER A 280 -6.59 14.81 16.82
CA SER A 280 -7.99 14.45 17.11
C SER A 280 -9.00 15.56 16.74
N LYS A 281 -8.53 16.74 16.33
CA LYS A 281 -9.38 17.84 15.85
C LYS A 281 -9.53 17.78 14.32
N GLY A 282 -10.44 16.93 13.84
CA GLY A 282 -10.76 16.89 12.41
C GLY A 282 -11.50 15.64 11.96
N LEU A 283 -12.52 15.20 12.69
CA LEU A 283 -13.46 14.19 12.19
C LEU A 283 -14.46 14.89 11.26
N MET A 284 -14.26 14.78 9.95
CA MET A 284 -15.32 15.08 8.98
C MET A 284 -15.99 13.75 8.58
N ALA A 285 -17.29 13.64 8.88
CA ALA A 285 -18.16 12.65 8.26
C ALA A 285 -18.40 13.09 6.81
N ILE A 286 -18.24 12.17 5.86
CA ILE A 286 -18.62 12.41 4.46
C ILE A 286 -19.76 11.43 4.16
N GLU A 287 -20.94 11.97 3.91
CA GLU A 287 -22.09 11.20 3.44
C GLU A 287 -21.81 10.64 2.04
N ASN A 288 -22.28 9.43 1.77
CA ASN A 288 -22.23 8.79 0.45
C ASN A 288 -23.14 9.55 -0.53
N GLU A 289 -22.74 10.73 -0.98
CA GLU A 289 -23.28 11.27 -2.22
C GLU A 289 -22.65 10.51 -3.41
N PRO A 290 -23.41 10.24 -4.49
CA PRO A 290 -22.87 9.66 -5.71
C PRO A 290 -21.86 10.65 -6.32
N VAL A 291 -20.58 10.44 -6.01
CA VAL A 291 -19.48 11.24 -6.56
C VAL A 291 -19.46 11.03 -8.07
N LYS A 292 -19.59 12.13 -8.83
CA LYS A 292 -19.43 12.12 -10.29
C LYS A 292 -18.00 11.67 -10.61
N ARG A 293 -17.87 10.43 -11.11
CA ARG A 293 -16.61 9.79 -11.51
C ARG A 293 -15.89 10.69 -12.53
N GLN A 294 -14.66 11.10 -12.24
CA GLN A 294 -13.80 11.77 -13.22
C GLN A 294 -12.82 10.75 -13.80
N PRO A 295 -12.67 10.67 -15.14
CA PRO A 295 -11.66 9.83 -15.76
C PRO A 295 -10.25 10.33 -15.41
N TRP A 296 -9.29 9.41 -15.39
CA TRP A 296 -7.90 9.72 -15.05
C TRP A 296 -7.35 10.81 -15.96
N GLY A 297 -7.03 11.98 -15.38
CA GLY A 297 -6.37 13.08 -16.09
C GLY A 297 -4.90 12.76 -16.33
N THR A 298 -4.44 12.99 -17.56
CA THR A 298 -3.01 13.02 -17.90
C THR A 298 -2.39 14.25 -17.24
N GLY A 299 -1.97 14.13 -15.99
CA GLY A 299 -1.17 15.18 -15.35
C GLY A 299 0.15 15.28 -16.10
N ASP A 300 0.46 16.46 -16.64
CA ASP A 300 1.75 16.75 -17.23
C ASP A 300 2.84 16.45 -16.20
N ALA A 301 3.61 15.38 -16.45
CA ALA A 301 4.83 15.12 -15.71
C ALA A 301 5.75 16.34 -15.88
N PRO A 302 6.44 16.82 -14.83
CA PRO A 302 7.51 17.78 -15.02
C PRO A 302 8.59 17.11 -15.87
N ARG A 303 8.68 17.51 -17.14
CA ARG A 303 9.80 17.16 -18.01
C ARG A 303 11.05 17.85 -17.47
N ALA A 304 11.93 17.09 -16.81
CA ALA A 304 13.36 17.34 -16.69
C ALA A 304 14.08 16.04 -16.30
#